data_AF-A0A7S3HE03-F1
#
_entry.id   AF-A0A7S3HE03-F1
#
_cell.length_a   1.000
_cell.length_b   1.000
_cell.length_c   1.000
_cell.angle_alpha   90.00
_cell.angle_beta   90.00
_cell.angle_gamma   90.00
#
_symmetry.space_group_name_H-M   'P 1'
#
loop_
_entity.id
_entity.type
_entity.pdbx_description
1 polymer ?
#
loop_
_entity_poly.entity_id
_entity_poly.type
_entity_poly.pdbx_seq_one_letter_code
_entity_poly.pdbx_strand_id
1 'polypeptide(L)'
;DRLLSLYGSKKEVPCVGFGFGDCVIIELLKEKKVLPEFPATVDYVVAAYNEEMLGKAMRVARLLRQAGKSIDVLPEVAKKVKKAFKYADRVGAERIAFVA
;
A
#
# COMPACT_ATOMS: atom_id res chain seq x y z
N ASP A 1 -17.99 3.36 -36.65
CA ASP A 1 -17.71 4.68 -37.26
C ASP A 1 -18.79 5.76 -37.12
N ARG A 2 -20.01 5.51 -36.61
CA ARG A 2 -21.07 6.55 -36.54
C ARG A 2 -21.58 6.88 -35.14
N LEU A 3 -20.85 6.48 -34.10
CA LEU A 3 -21.24 6.75 -32.71
C LEU A 3 -21.40 8.25 -32.46
N LEU A 4 -20.46 9.07 -32.96
CA LEU A 4 -20.50 10.52 -32.78
C LEU A 4 -21.58 11.21 -33.65
N SER A 5 -21.96 10.62 -34.78
CA SER A 5 -23.07 11.12 -35.60
C SER A 5 -24.42 10.97 -34.87
N LEU A 6 -24.62 9.87 -34.13
CA LEU A 6 -25.79 9.69 -33.26
C LEU A 6 -25.89 10.77 -32.16
N TYR A 7 -24.75 11.36 -31.78
CA TYR A 7 -24.63 12.37 -30.73
C TYR A 7 -24.55 13.80 -31.30
N GLY A 8 -24.87 14.00 -32.59
CA GLY A 8 -24.99 15.33 -33.20
C GLY A 8 -23.73 15.85 -33.90
N SER A 9 -22.74 15.01 -34.18
CA SER A 9 -21.57 15.42 -34.97
C SER A 9 -21.98 15.82 -36.39
N LYS A 10 -21.52 16.99 -36.85
CA LYS A 10 -21.76 17.51 -38.21
C LYS A 10 -21.00 16.75 -39.31
N LYS A 11 -19.99 15.97 -38.92
CA LYS A 11 -19.18 15.14 -39.81
C LYS A 11 -19.11 13.74 -39.24
N GLU A 12 -19.10 12.73 -40.10
CA GLU A 12 -18.79 11.37 -39.64
C GLU A 12 -17.36 11.31 -39.13
N VAL A 13 -17.17 10.72 -37.95
CA VAL A 13 -15.88 10.56 -37.31
C VAL A 13 -15.71 9.07 -37.00
N PRO A 14 -14.75 8.38 -37.67
CA PRO A 14 -14.49 6.98 -37.38
C PRO A 14 -13.96 6.82 -35.95
N CYS A 15 -14.46 5.82 -35.25
CA CYS A 15 -14.09 5.55 -33.86
C CYS A 15 -13.79 4.06 -33.71
N VAL A 16 -12.70 3.76 -33.01
CA VAL A 16 -12.32 2.41 -32.59
C VAL A 16 -11.91 2.45 -31.13
N GLY A 17 -12.25 1.41 -30.38
CA GLY A 17 -11.93 1.26 -28.97
C GLY A 17 -12.38 -0.10 -28.45
N PHE A 18 -11.89 -0.48 -27.29
CA PHE A 18 -12.36 -1.67 -26.58
C PHE A 18 -12.53 -1.34 -25.11
N GLY A 19 -13.43 -2.06 -24.44
CA GLY A 19 -13.55 -2.06 -22.99
C GLY A 19 -12.92 -3.32 -22.42
N PHE A 20 -12.17 -3.19 -21.33
CA PHE A 20 -11.55 -4.31 -20.65
C PHE A 20 -11.99 -4.30 -19.18
N GLY A 21 -12.88 -5.21 -18.82
CA GLY A 21 -13.39 -5.35 -17.46
C GLY A 21 -12.38 -6.03 -16.52
N ASP A 22 -12.51 -5.77 -15.22
CA ASP A 22 -11.65 -6.30 -14.16
C ASP A 22 -12.11 -7.68 -13.65
N CYS A 23 -13.42 -7.95 -13.55
CA CYS A 23 -13.91 -9.21 -13.00
C CYS A 23 -13.44 -10.44 -13.80
N VAL A 24 -13.67 -10.45 -15.12
CA VAL A 24 -13.38 -11.61 -15.99
C VAL A 24 -11.88 -11.87 -16.10
N ILE A 25 -11.06 -10.81 -16.17
CA ILE A 25 -9.60 -11.00 -16.21
C ILE A 25 -9.09 -11.58 -14.90
N ILE A 26 -9.61 -11.15 -13.74
CA ILE A 26 -9.20 -11.66 -12.44
C ILE A 26 -9.55 -13.15 -12.31
N GLU A 27 -10.74 -13.57 -12.74
CA GLU A 27 -11.13 -14.98 -12.77
C GLU A 27 -10.19 -15.81 -13.66
N LEU A 28 -9.88 -15.32 -14.85
CA LEU A 28 -8.95 -15.98 -15.77
C LEU A 28 -7.53 -16.10 -15.19
N LEU A 29 -7.02 -15.06 -14.54
CA LEU A 29 -5.70 -15.08 -13.90
C LEU A 29 -5.64 -16.10 -12.74
N LYS A 30 -6.74 -16.25 -11.99
CA LYS A 30 -6.89 -17.25 -10.92
C LYS A 30 -6.93 -18.66 -11.49
N GLU A 31 -7.73 -18.91 -12.52
CA GLU A 31 -7.84 -20.22 -13.18
C GLU A 31 -6.48 -20.67 -13.74
N LYS A 32 -5.76 -19.75 -14.38
CA LYS A 32 -4.41 -20.00 -14.91
C LYS A 32 -3.32 -20.08 -13.84
N LYS A 33 -3.64 -19.79 -12.57
CA LYS A 33 -2.68 -19.75 -11.44
C LYS A 33 -1.49 -18.82 -11.68
N VAL A 34 -1.73 -17.69 -12.37
CA VAL A 34 -0.71 -16.68 -12.67
C VAL A 34 -0.89 -15.38 -11.88
N LEU A 35 -1.92 -15.31 -11.01
CA LEU A 35 -2.12 -14.19 -10.11
C LEU A 35 -1.19 -14.36 -8.89
N PRO A 36 -0.16 -13.52 -8.72
CA PRO A 36 0.71 -13.61 -7.56
C PRO A 36 -0.01 -13.10 -6.30
N GLU A 37 0.49 -13.49 -5.14
CA GLU A 37 0.03 -12.93 -3.88
C GLU A 37 0.67 -11.56 -3.63
N PHE A 38 -0.13 -10.61 -3.18
CA PHE A 38 0.30 -9.26 -2.84
C PHE A 38 0.02 -8.99 -1.35
N PRO A 39 0.80 -9.56 -0.43
CA PRO A 39 0.63 -9.26 1.00
C PRO A 39 0.92 -7.78 1.27
N ALA A 40 0.10 -7.16 2.12
CA ALA A 40 0.40 -5.84 2.64
C ALA A 40 1.66 -5.95 3.51
N THR A 41 2.72 -5.23 3.11
CA THR A 41 4.02 -5.26 3.79
C THR A 41 4.51 -3.83 3.99
N VAL A 42 5.28 -3.64 5.06
CA VAL A 42 5.96 -2.38 5.35
C VAL A 42 7.44 -2.62 5.59
N ASP A 43 8.30 -1.71 5.15
CA ASP A 43 9.74 -1.84 5.37
C ASP A 43 10.07 -1.77 6.88
N TYR A 44 9.40 -0.87 7.61
CA TYR A 44 9.66 -0.64 9.03
C TYR A 44 8.39 -0.44 9.85
N VAL A 45 8.41 -0.98 11.08
CA VAL A 45 7.59 -0.49 12.18
C VAL A 45 8.45 0.30 13.14
N VAL A 46 8.08 1.54 13.42
CA VAL A 46 8.74 2.37 14.43
C VAL A 46 7.95 2.29 15.73
N ALA A 47 8.62 1.99 16.84
CA ALA A 47 7.99 1.92 18.15
C ALA A 47 8.80 2.71 19.19
N ALA A 48 8.12 3.51 19.99
CA ALA A 48 8.72 4.24 21.10
C ALA A 48 8.67 3.42 22.39
N TYR A 49 9.77 3.40 23.15
CA TYR A 49 9.85 2.72 24.45
C TYR A 49 8.98 3.38 25.53
N ASN A 50 8.97 4.72 25.56
CA ASN A 50 8.19 5.55 26.48
C ASN A 50 7.56 6.77 25.74
N GLU A 51 6.76 7.57 26.44
CA GLU A 51 6.11 8.76 25.84
C GLU A 51 7.11 9.84 25.43
N GLU A 52 8.20 10.00 26.19
CA GLU A 52 9.26 10.98 25.90
C GLU A 52 9.97 10.68 24.56
N MET A 53 10.08 9.40 24.20
CA MET A 53 10.69 8.95 22.95
C MET A 53 9.75 9.03 21.74
N LEU A 54 8.45 9.33 21.92
CA LEU A 54 7.51 9.45 20.79
C LEU A 54 7.96 10.51 19.78
N GLY A 55 8.42 11.67 20.26
CA GLY A 55 8.93 12.73 19.37
C GLY A 55 10.14 12.27 18.55
N LYS A 56 11.06 11.52 19.16
CA LYS A 56 12.23 10.95 18.47
C LYS A 56 11.81 9.83 17.51
N ALA A 57 10.86 8.98 17.89
CA ALA A 57 10.28 7.95 17.03
C ALA A 57 9.64 8.56 15.78
N MET A 58 8.87 9.64 15.93
CA MET A 58 8.29 10.35 14.79
C MET A 58 9.35 10.97 13.88
N ARG A 59 10.46 11.46 14.44
CA ARG A 59 11.60 11.94 13.64
C ARG A 59 12.25 10.80 12.86
N VAL A 60 12.45 9.63 13.47
CA VAL A 60 12.96 8.44 12.78
C VAL A 60 12.02 8.01 11.66
N ALA A 61 10.72 7.93 11.93
CA ALA A 61 9.71 7.60 10.93
C ALA A 61 9.73 8.60 9.75
N ARG A 62 9.86 9.90 10.02
CA ARG A 62 9.98 10.92 8.98
C ARG A 62 11.23 10.71 8.10
N LEU A 63 12.39 10.49 8.71
CA LEU A 63 13.64 10.29 7.98
C LEU A 63 13.59 9.04 7.09
N LEU A 64 13.01 7.95 7.61
CA LEU A 64 12.83 6.73 6.83
C LEU A 64 11.84 6.93 5.66
N ARG A 65 10.75 7.69 5.87
CA ARG A 65 9.79 8.03 4.80
C ARG A 65 10.45 8.87 3.72
N GLN A 66 11.29 9.83 4.10
CA GLN A 66 12.07 10.65 3.16
C GLN A 66 13.07 9.82 2.35
N ALA A 67 13.57 8.72 2.91
CA ALA A 67 14.40 7.74 2.19
C ALA A 67 13.60 6.78 1.30
N GLY A 68 12.29 6.99 1.13
CA GLY A 68 11.42 6.19 0.26
C GLY A 68 10.97 4.87 0.87
N LYS A 69 11.10 4.69 2.19
CA LYS A 69 10.65 3.48 2.88
C LYS A 69 9.19 3.58 3.31
N SER A 70 8.47 2.46 3.27
CA SER A 70 7.12 2.33 3.82
C SER A 70 7.21 2.07 5.32
N ILE A 71 6.62 2.96 6.11
CA ILE A 71 6.73 2.90 7.58
C ILE A 71 5.38 3.03 8.24
N ASP A 72 5.13 2.08 9.12
CA ASP A 72 4.08 2.18 10.12
C ASP A 72 4.66 2.57 11.49
N VAL A 73 3.88 3.25 12.31
CA VAL A 73 4.29 3.71 13.64
C VAL A 73 3.32 3.12 14.65
N LEU A 74 3.86 2.42 15.64
CA LEU A 74 3.04 1.91 16.73
C LEU A 74 2.48 3.12 17.51
N PRO A 75 1.14 3.32 17.54
CA PRO A 75 0.56 4.52 18.16
C PRO A 75 0.74 4.52 19.68
N GLU A 76 0.79 3.32 20.26
CA GLU A 76 0.96 3.12 21.68
C GLU A 76 2.42 2.93 22.05
N VAL A 77 2.77 3.41 23.23
CA VAL A 77 4.09 3.17 23.81
C VAL A 77 4.30 1.67 24.04
N ALA A 78 5.43 1.16 23.53
CA ALA A 78 5.85 -0.22 23.70
C ALA A 78 6.87 -0.34 24.84
N LYS A 79 6.40 -0.30 26.09
CA LYS A 79 7.23 -0.60 27.27
C LYS A 79 7.92 -1.97 27.17
N LYS A 80 7.32 -2.92 26.43
CA LYS A 80 7.86 -4.25 26.15
C LYS A 80 8.05 -4.44 24.66
N VAL A 81 9.26 -4.81 24.27
CA VAL A 81 9.66 -5.13 22.89
C VAL A 81 8.73 -6.17 22.24
N LYS A 82 8.27 -7.18 23.01
CA LYS A 82 7.31 -8.20 22.54
C LYS A 82 6.04 -7.62 21.89
N LYS A 83 5.56 -6.46 22.36
CA LYS A 83 4.37 -5.80 21.78
C LYS A 83 4.66 -5.22 20.40
N ALA A 84 5.83 -4.58 20.23
CA ALA A 84 6.28 -4.07 18.95
C ALA A 84 6.47 -5.19 17.93
N PHE A 85 7.06 -6.33 18.34
CA PHE A 85 7.21 -7.50 17.47
C PHE A 85 5.87 -8.11 17.03
N LYS A 86 4.91 -8.28 17.95
CA LYS A 86 3.56 -8.76 17.58
C LYS A 86 2.85 -7.84 16.60
N TYR A 87 3.03 -6.52 16.76
CA TYR A 87 2.45 -5.54 15.85
C TYR A 87 3.12 -5.61 14.48
N ALA A 88 4.45 -5.63 14.44
CA ALA A 88 5.26 -5.75 13.24
C ALA A 88 4.91 -6.98 12.41
N ASP A 89 4.75 -8.13 13.05
CA ASP A 89 4.31 -9.37 12.40
C ASP A 89 2.92 -9.23 11.76
N ARG A 90 1.97 -8.64 12.50
CA ARG A 90 0.60 -8.42 12.00
C ARG A 90 0.53 -7.50 10.77
N VAL A 91 1.40 -6.49 10.69
CA VAL A 91 1.42 -5.54 9.56
C VAL A 91 2.38 -5.95 8.44
N GLY A 92 3.02 -7.11 8.55
CA GLY A 92 3.97 -7.60 7.55
C GLY A 92 5.23 -6.74 7.47
N ALA A 93 5.75 -6.30 8.61
CA ALA A 93 6.94 -5.47 8.66
C ALA A 93 8.23 -6.28 8.47
N GLU A 94 9.12 -5.85 7.58
CA GLU A 94 10.43 -6.48 7.43
C GLU A 94 11.36 -6.20 8.61
N ARG A 95 11.26 -5.00 9.20
CA ARG A 95 12.15 -4.52 10.26
C ARG A 95 11.40 -3.72 11.32
N ILE A 96 12.01 -3.64 12.49
CA ILE A 96 11.52 -2.82 13.61
C ILE A 96 12.59 -1.80 13.99
N ALA A 97 12.22 -0.53 13.99
CA ALA A 97 13.03 0.55 14.54
C ALA A 97 12.52 0.89 15.94
N PHE A 98 13.17 0.31 16.95
CA PHE A 98 12.81 0.54 18.35
C PHE A 98 13.59 1.73 18.91
N VAL A 99 12.88 2.78 19.34
CA VAL A 99 13.47 4.01 19.87
C VAL A 99 13.33 4.02 21.39
N ALA A 100 14.47 3.84 22.07
CA ALA A 100 14.59 3.77 23.52
C ALA A 100 15.61 4.78 24.05
#